data_AF-A0A0E2AMC7-F1
#
_entry.id   AF-A0A0E2AMC7-F1
#
_cell.length_a   1.000
_cell.length_b   1.000
_cell.length_c   1.000
_cell.angle_alpha   90.00
_cell.angle_beta   90.00
_cell.angle_gamma   90.00
#
_symmetry.space_group_name_H-M   'P 1'
#
loop_
_entity.id
_entity.type
_entity.pdbx_description
1 polymer ?
#
loop_
_entity_poly.entity_id
_entity_poly.type
_entity_poly.pdbx_seq_one_letter_code
_entity_poly.pdbx_strand_id
1 'polypeptide(L)'
;MAFTNNVMIVRHKLLAKLVNLWKENKLTNEIDRLPIELSPRRSRPLGRCCIHKERAVYKYKLFPLLGFDMTDETDELTPLSEYARQALERKNKQKENILCVIDEACSSCVQVNYEVTNLCRGCVARSCYMNCPKDAIRFRKNGQAKIDHDACISCGKCHQSCPYHAIVFIPVPCEEACPVKAISKDENGIEHIDESKCIYCGKCLNACPFGAIFEISQAFDVLEGIRSGEKMIAIPAPSILGQFNTSIEAVYGALRQMGFADVVEVAQGAMDTVSHEAAELKEKLEEGQPFMTTSCCPSYIELVNKHIPGMKPYVSSTGSPMYYAARIAKERHPDAKIVFIGPCVAKRKEARRDECVDYILTFEEMASIFEGLDIQLEQTQPFSVLYTSVREAHGFAQAGGVMGAIKAYLGEEAKKFSAIQVSDLNKKNIGLLRAAAKTGKAQGQFIEVMACEGGCISGPSAHNDAIGGRRQLNQELIKRRESYEETHR
;
A
#
# COMPACT_ATOMS: atom_id res chain seq x y z
N MET A 1 -6.97 -17.74 3.63
CA MET A 1 -6.07 -16.84 2.87
C MET A 1 -6.90 -16.11 1.83
N ALA A 2 -6.92 -14.78 1.87
CA ALA A 2 -7.69 -13.95 0.95
C ALA A 2 -6.77 -13.35 -0.12
N PHE A 3 -6.03 -14.21 -0.84
CA PHE A 3 -5.23 -13.74 -1.96
C PHE A 3 -6.15 -13.43 -3.14
N THR A 4 -6.20 -12.16 -3.54
CA THR A 4 -7.03 -11.72 -4.65
C THR A 4 -6.39 -12.00 -6.02
N ASN A 5 -5.08 -12.28 -6.05
CA ASN A 5 -4.33 -12.63 -7.26
C ASN A 5 -3.06 -13.47 -6.96
N ASN A 6 -2.45 -14.03 -8.01
CA ASN A 6 -1.22 -14.81 -7.92
C ASN A 6 0.02 -13.99 -7.51
N VAL A 7 0.01 -12.67 -7.68
CA VAL A 7 1.15 -11.81 -7.32
C VAL A 7 1.33 -11.78 -5.80
N MET A 8 0.23 -11.64 -5.05
CA MET A 8 0.25 -11.71 -3.58
C MET A 8 0.74 -13.08 -3.10
N ILE A 9 0.27 -14.17 -3.73
CA ILE A 9 0.71 -15.54 -3.39
C ILE A 9 2.23 -15.69 -3.57
N VAL A 10 2.77 -15.17 -4.67
CA VAL A 10 4.21 -15.24 -4.94
C VAL A 10 5.00 -14.45 -3.90
N ARG A 11 4.61 -13.21 -3.61
CA ARG A 11 5.30 -12.38 -2.59
C ARG A 11 5.30 -13.05 -1.23
N HIS A 12 4.13 -13.51 -0.79
CA HIS A 12 3.95 -14.22 0.48
C HIS A 12 4.84 -15.45 0.57
N LYS A 13 4.80 -16.34 -0.44
CA LYS A 13 5.58 -17.57 -0.45
C LYS A 13 7.08 -17.32 -0.50
N LEU A 14 7.53 -16.30 -1.24
CA LEU A 14 8.95 -15.96 -1.31
C LEU A 14 9.45 -15.45 0.05
N LEU A 15 8.73 -14.53 0.68
CA LEU A 15 9.12 -14.01 1.99
C LEU A 15 9.06 -15.10 3.07
N ALA A 16 8.01 -15.91 3.11
CA ALA A 16 7.90 -17.03 4.05
C ALA A 16 9.07 -18.03 3.90
N LYS A 17 9.48 -18.34 2.67
CA LYS A 17 10.67 -19.18 2.41
C LYS A 17 11.96 -18.54 2.90
N LEU A 18 12.16 -17.23 2.68
CA LEU A 18 13.34 -16.53 3.18
C LEU A 18 13.36 -16.51 4.72
N VAL A 19 12.22 -16.27 5.36
CA VAL A 19 12.09 -16.29 6.83
C VAL A 19 12.36 -17.69 7.39
N ASN A 20 11.90 -18.75 6.73
CA ASN A 20 12.22 -20.12 7.12
C ASN A 20 13.73 -20.43 6.98
N LEU A 21 14.37 -20.05 5.88
CA LEU A 21 15.83 -20.16 5.74
C LEU A 21 16.58 -19.35 6.81
N TRP A 22 16.07 -18.17 7.15
CA TRP A 22 16.62 -17.34 8.23
C TRP A 22 16.48 -18.03 9.58
N LYS A 23 15.31 -18.57 9.92
CA LYS A 23 15.04 -19.35 11.14
C LYS A 23 16.00 -20.53 11.28
N GLU A 24 16.32 -21.21 10.19
CA GLU A 24 17.24 -22.36 10.17
C GLU A 24 18.73 -21.98 10.10
N ASN A 25 19.08 -20.67 10.13
CA ASN A 25 20.45 -20.16 9.93
C ASN A 25 21.08 -20.57 8.59
N LYS A 26 20.25 -20.75 7.56
CA LYS A 26 20.65 -21.16 6.20
C LYS A 26 20.51 -20.05 5.16
N LEU A 27 19.93 -18.90 5.50
CA LEU A 27 19.67 -17.81 4.56
C LEU A 27 20.91 -17.41 3.76
N THR A 28 22.07 -17.24 4.39
CA THR A 28 23.31 -16.83 3.70
C THR A 28 23.99 -17.95 2.91
N ASN A 29 23.60 -19.22 3.08
CA ASN A 29 24.27 -20.37 2.45
C ASN A 29 23.40 -21.05 1.38
N GLU A 30 22.08 -20.98 1.50
CA GLU A 30 21.14 -21.71 0.64
C GLU A 30 20.29 -20.81 -0.26
N ILE A 31 20.25 -19.48 -0.03
CA ILE A 31 19.41 -18.57 -0.81
C ILE A 31 19.70 -18.60 -2.32
N ASP A 32 20.95 -18.82 -2.73
CA ASP A 32 21.33 -18.93 -4.16
C ASP A 32 20.66 -20.11 -4.87
N ARG A 33 20.22 -21.13 -4.11
CA ARG A 33 19.52 -22.29 -4.66
C ARG A 33 18.04 -22.02 -4.89
N LEU A 34 17.44 -21.04 -4.21
CA LEU A 34 15.99 -20.79 -4.27
C LEU A 34 15.47 -20.61 -5.70
N PRO A 35 16.08 -19.79 -6.59
CA PRO A 35 15.60 -19.69 -7.97
C PRO A 35 15.60 -21.03 -8.71
N ILE A 36 16.59 -21.89 -8.45
CA ILE A 36 16.72 -23.21 -9.08
C ILE A 36 15.68 -24.20 -8.54
N GLU A 37 15.38 -24.14 -7.24
CA GLU A 37 14.35 -24.95 -6.60
C GLU A 37 12.94 -24.57 -7.04
N LEU A 38 12.70 -23.26 -7.22
CA LEU A 38 11.42 -22.74 -7.71
C LEU A 38 11.21 -23.04 -9.20
N SER A 39 12.28 -23.03 -10.00
CA SER A 39 12.27 -23.39 -11.43
C SER A 39 13.33 -24.44 -11.77
N PRO A 40 13.10 -25.74 -11.47
CA PRO A 40 14.03 -26.82 -11.78
C PRO A 40 14.32 -26.96 -13.28
N ARG A 41 15.43 -27.61 -13.64
CA ARG A 41 15.91 -27.67 -15.05
C ARG A 41 14.89 -28.23 -16.05
N ARG A 42 13.99 -29.10 -15.60
CA ARG A 42 12.96 -29.73 -16.43
C ARG A 42 11.56 -29.21 -16.16
N SER A 43 11.41 -28.14 -15.37
CA SER A 43 10.10 -27.51 -15.16
C SER A 43 9.69 -26.72 -16.40
N ARG A 44 8.37 -26.58 -16.58
CA ARG A 44 7.81 -25.70 -17.60
C ARG A 44 7.76 -24.27 -17.04
N PRO A 45 8.30 -23.27 -17.73
CA PRO A 45 8.24 -21.88 -17.26
C PRO A 45 6.79 -21.39 -17.23
N LEU A 46 6.40 -20.73 -16.14
CA LEU A 46 5.06 -20.21 -15.91
C LEU A 46 4.98 -18.77 -16.43
N GLY A 47 4.69 -18.63 -17.72
CA GLY A 47 4.45 -17.33 -18.35
C GLY A 47 5.70 -16.51 -18.64
N ARG A 48 6.87 -17.15 -18.73
CA ARG A 48 8.12 -16.57 -19.21
C ARG A 48 8.67 -17.37 -20.40
N CYS A 49 9.56 -16.76 -21.17
CA CYS A 49 10.09 -17.35 -22.40
C CYS A 49 10.93 -18.63 -22.17
N CYS A 50 11.61 -18.73 -21.02
CA CYS A 50 12.44 -19.88 -20.65
C CYS A 50 12.66 -19.94 -19.14
N ILE A 51 13.15 -21.09 -18.65
CA ILE A 51 13.50 -21.29 -17.23
C ILE A 51 14.60 -20.33 -16.75
N HIS A 52 15.48 -19.87 -17.64
CA HIS A 52 16.57 -18.96 -17.27
C HIS A 52 16.02 -17.58 -16.90
N LYS A 53 15.08 -17.05 -17.71
CA LYS A 53 14.40 -15.79 -17.39
C LYS A 53 13.54 -15.93 -16.13
N GLU A 54 12.88 -17.06 -15.93
CA GLU A 54 12.09 -17.30 -14.73
C GLU A 54 12.96 -17.32 -13.46
N ARG A 55 14.13 -17.96 -13.50
CA ARG A 55 15.11 -17.94 -12.39
C ARG A 55 15.64 -16.54 -12.11
N ALA A 56 15.96 -15.76 -13.15
CA ALA A 56 16.36 -14.36 -12.98
C ALA A 56 15.24 -13.56 -12.31
N VAL A 57 13.99 -13.71 -12.77
CA VAL A 57 12.83 -13.07 -12.14
C VAL A 57 12.69 -13.47 -10.66
N TYR A 58 12.90 -14.75 -10.32
CA TYR A 58 12.92 -15.15 -8.92
C TYR A 58 14.06 -14.50 -8.14
N LYS A 59 15.30 -14.51 -8.65
CA LYS A 59 16.46 -13.83 -8.02
C LYS A 59 16.11 -12.39 -7.66
N TYR A 60 15.66 -11.61 -8.63
CA TYR A 60 15.40 -10.18 -8.42
C TYR A 60 14.10 -9.88 -7.65
N LYS A 61 13.16 -10.83 -7.56
CA LYS A 61 12.04 -10.73 -6.60
C LYS A 61 12.46 -10.90 -5.14
N LEU A 62 13.58 -11.56 -4.87
CA LEU A 62 14.11 -11.70 -3.51
C LEU A 62 14.81 -10.41 -3.02
N PHE A 63 15.34 -9.58 -3.92
CA PHE A 63 16.02 -8.32 -3.58
C PHE A 63 15.18 -7.38 -2.70
N PRO A 64 13.97 -6.95 -3.12
CA PRO A 64 13.15 -6.08 -2.28
C PRO A 64 12.72 -6.73 -0.97
N LEU A 65 12.61 -8.05 -0.92
CA LEU A 65 12.31 -8.78 0.33
C LEU A 65 13.49 -8.79 1.31
N LEU A 66 14.72 -8.66 0.81
CA LEU A 66 15.94 -8.42 1.60
C LEU A 66 16.17 -6.92 1.88
N GLY A 67 15.33 -6.04 1.34
CA GLY A 67 15.42 -4.60 1.50
C GLY A 67 16.39 -3.91 0.54
N PHE A 68 16.58 -4.46 -0.66
CA PHE A 68 17.35 -3.87 -1.77
C PHE A 68 16.46 -3.58 -2.99
N ASP A 69 16.97 -2.82 -3.94
CA ASP A 69 16.37 -2.67 -5.27
C ASP A 69 17.41 -2.89 -6.38
N MET A 70 17.01 -2.66 -7.64
CA MET A 70 17.88 -2.89 -8.79
C MET A 70 19.08 -1.93 -8.83
N THR A 71 19.03 -0.78 -8.13
CA THR A 71 20.15 0.18 -8.06
C THR A 71 21.25 -0.24 -7.07
N ASP A 72 20.96 -1.20 -6.18
CA ASP A 72 21.96 -1.73 -5.25
C ASP A 72 22.86 -2.80 -5.90
N GLU A 73 22.43 -3.40 -7.02
CA GLU A 73 23.28 -4.32 -7.78
C GLU A 73 24.29 -3.53 -8.62
N THR A 74 25.56 -3.59 -8.21
CA THR A 74 26.67 -2.97 -8.95
C THR A 74 27.49 -3.98 -9.75
N ASP A 75 27.34 -5.27 -9.43
CA ASP A 75 27.93 -6.41 -10.14
C ASP A 75 26.93 -7.58 -10.16
N GLU A 76 26.47 -7.94 -11.36
CA GLU A 76 25.50 -9.03 -11.60
C GLU A 76 26.01 -10.41 -11.16
N LEU A 77 27.35 -10.59 -11.07
CA LEU A 77 27.98 -11.81 -10.56
C LEU A 77 27.88 -11.94 -9.04
N THR A 78 27.49 -10.89 -8.33
CA THR A 78 27.32 -10.94 -6.88
C THR A 78 26.18 -11.91 -6.52
N PRO A 79 26.46 -12.96 -5.73
CA PRO A 79 25.45 -13.95 -5.37
C PRO A 79 24.42 -13.39 -4.38
N LEU A 80 23.22 -13.99 -4.35
CA LEU A 80 22.16 -13.63 -3.40
C LEU A 80 22.62 -13.82 -1.95
N SER A 81 23.50 -14.79 -1.68
CA SER A 81 24.12 -14.99 -0.36
C SER A 81 24.79 -13.73 0.19
N GLU A 82 25.40 -12.93 -0.69
CA GLU A 82 26.10 -11.71 -0.29
C GLU A 82 25.10 -10.63 0.13
N TYR A 83 24.06 -10.41 -0.68
CA TYR A 83 22.97 -9.50 -0.32
C TYR A 83 22.24 -9.95 0.94
N ALA A 84 22.03 -11.26 1.12
CA ALA A 84 21.47 -11.79 2.35
C ALA A 84 22.36 -11.46 3.56
N ARG A 85 23.69 -11.59 3.44
CA ARG A 85 24.61 -11.22 4.53
C ARG A 85 24.53 -9.72 4.83
N GLN A 86 24.54 -8.89 3.79
CA GLN A 86 24.40 -7.45 3.93
C GLN A 86 23.07 -7.07 4.60
N ALA A 87 21.96 -7.75 4.28
CA ALA A 87 20.67 -7.50 4.93
C ALA A 87 20.70 -7.81 6.43
N LEU A 88 21.40 -8.87 6.85
CA LEU A 88 21.53 -9.24 8.27
C LEU A 88 22.52 -8.35 9.02
N GLU A 89 23.56 -7.84 8.37
CA GLU A 89 24.57 -6.97 8.99
C GLU A 89 24.19 -5.48 8.95
N ARG A 90 23.16 -5.12 8.17
CA ARG A 90 22.74 -3.72 7.96
C ARG A 90 22.26 -3.10 9.26
N LYS A 91 22.91 -2.00 9.65
CA LYS A 91 22.45 -1.13 10.74
C LYS A 91 21.83 0.14 10.17
N ASN A 92 20.52 0.29 10.31
CA ASN A 92 19.78 1.55 10.06
C ASN A 92 20.00 2.23 8.70
N LYS A 93 20.04 1.49 7.58
CA LYS A 93 20.03 2.12 6.25
C LYS A 93 18.63 2.06 5.64
N GLN A 94 17.82 3.09 5.90
CA GLN A 94 16.53 3.25 5.22
C GLN A 94 16.78 3.83 3.82
N LYS A 95 16.41 3.08 2.76
CA LYS A 95 16.48 3.57 1.37
C LYS A 95 15.53 4.73 1.14
N GLU A 96 15.85 5.69 0.27
CA GLU A 96 14.96 6.82 -0.01
C GLU A 96 13.69 6.43 -0.76
N ASN A 97 13.78 5.47 -1.68
CA ASN A 97 12.60 4.89 -2.30
C ASN A 97 11.94 3.86 -1.37
N ILE A 98 10.62 3.73 -1.49
CA ILE A 98 9.81 2.77 -0.73
C ILE A 98 9.33 1.63 -1.63
N LEU A 99 9.13 1.95 -2.92
CA LEU A 99 8.71 1.03 -3.94
C LEU A 99 9.83 0.90 -4.96
N CYS A 100 9.94 -0.28 -5.57
CA CYS A 100 10.84 -0.51 -6.69
C CYS A 100 10.11 -1.27 -7.79
N VAL A 101 10.63 -1.16 -9.01
CA VAL A 101 10.26 -2.02 -10.13
C VAL A 101 11.40 -3.02 -10.32
N ILE A 102 11.03 -4.27 -10.54
CA ILE A 102 11.96 -5.35 -10.87
C ILE A 102 12.04 -5.45 -12.38
N ASP A 103 13.18 -5.03 -12.91
CA ASP A 103 13.47 -4.92 -14.34
C ASP A 103 13.21 -6.25 -15.06
N GLU A 104 13.65 -7.37 -14.49
CA GLU A 104 13.48 -8.69 -15.09
C GLU A 104 12.03 -9.15 -15.11
N ALA A 105 11.23 -8.70 -14.15
CA ALA A 105 9.83 -9.07 -14.02
C ALA A 105 8.90 -8.19 -14.85
N CYS A 106 9.32 -6.95 -15.11
CA CYS A 106 8.64 -6.00 -15.98
C CYS A 106 8.47 -6.58 -17.40
N SER A 107 7.29 -6.39 -17.98
CA SER A 107 7.00 -6.84 -19.35
C SER A 107 7.14 -5.72 -20.38
N SER A 108 7.57 -4.53 -19.97
CA SER A 108 7.73 -3.35 -20.81
C SER A 108 6.48 -3.09 -21.68
N CYS A 109 5.31 -3.10 -21.05
CA CYS A 109 4.01 -3.09 -21.72
C CYS A 109 3.95 -2.00 -22.80
N VAL A 110 3.58 -2.35 -24.02
CA VAL A 110 3.55 -1.38 -25.13
C VAL A 110 2.50 -0.30 -24.83
N GLN A 111 2.88 0.97 -24.92
CA GLN A 111 1.95 2.10 -24.83
C GLN A 111 1.19 2.31 -26.14
N VAL A 112 0.54 1.27 -26.65
CA VAL A 112 -0.44 1.39 -27.73
C VAL A 112 -1.80 1.37 -27.08
N ASN A 113 -2.41 2.55 -26.95
CA ASN A 113 -3.70 2.64 -26.27
C ASN A 113 -4.80 1.88 -27.02
N TYR A 114 -4.78 1.80 -28.35
CA TYR A 114 -5.84 1.13 -29.12
C TYR A 114 -5.28 0.25 -30.22
N GLU A 115 -5.65 -1.03 -30.25
CA GLU A 115 -5.20 -1.97 -31.29
C GLU A 115 -6.39 -2.63 -31.99
N VAL A 116 -6.29 -2.82 -33.31
CA VAL A 116 -7.32 -3.50 -34.09
C VAL A 116 -7.07 -5.00 -34.05
N THR A 117 -8.00 -5.75 -33.47
CA THR A 117 -7.93 -7.21 -33.37
C THR A 117 -8.34 -7.90 -34.68
N ASN A 118 -8.11 -9.21 -34.76
CA ASN A 118 -8.57 -10.06 -35.86
C ASN A 118 -10.11 -10.19 -35.95
N LEU A 119 -10.86 -9.68 -34.96
CA LEU A 119 -12.33 -9.64 -35.00
C LEU A 119 -12.87 -8.58 -35.97
N CYS A 120 -12.03 -7.67 -36.46
CA CYS A 120 -12.43 -6.65 -37.42
C CYS A 120 -13.03 -7.30 -38.69
N ARG A 121 -14.23 -6.85 -39.07
CA ARG A 121 -14.97 -7.37 -40.24
C ARG A 121 -14.80 -6.55 -41.51
N GLY A 122 -13.98 -5.49 -41.49
CA GLY A 122 -13.75 -4.64 -42.66
C GLY A 122 -15.03 -4.01 -43.21
N CYS A 123 -15.88 -3.48 -42.32
CA CYS A 123 -17.20 -2.99 -42.70
C CYS A 123 -17.13 -1.86 -43.73
N VAL A 124 -18.10 -1.84 -44.65
CA VAL A 124 -18.26 -0.77 -45.65
C VAL A 124 -18.52 0.58 -44.98
N ALA A 125 -19.23 0.59 -43.84
CA ALA A 125 -19.52 1.81 -43.07
C ALA A 125 -18.28 2.52 -42.54
N ARG A 126 -17.17 1.80 -42.32
CA ARG A 126 -15.86 2.35 -41.90
C ARG A 126 -15.95 3.37 -40.76
N SER A 127 -16.83 3.15 -39.77
CA SER A 127 -17.11 4.11 -38.69
C SER A 127 -15.87 4.52 -37.91
N CYS A 128 -14.92 3.60 -37.70
CA CYS A 128 -13.65 3.91 -37.03
C CYS A 128 -12.78 4.91 -37.82
N TYR A 129 -12.79 4.83 -39.15
CA TYR A 129 -12.08 5.74 -40.05
C TYR A 129 -12.79 7.10 -40.13
N MET A 130 -14.11 7.09 -40.40
CA MET A 130 -14.88 8.32 -40.56
C MET A 130 -14.90 9.21 -39.32
N ASN A 131 -14.76 8.63 -38.13
CA ASN A 131 -14.76 9.36 -36.87
C ASN A 131 -13.35 9.64 -36.31
N CYS A 132 -12.28 9.26 -37.03
CA CYS A 132 -10.91 9.50 -36.59
C CYS A 132 -10.52 10.96 -36.84
N PRO A 133 -10.25 11.78 -35.82
CA PRO A 133 -9.96 13.20 -36.00
C PRO A 133 -8.55 13.50 -36.53
N LYS A 134 -7.71 12.47 -36.66
CA LYS A 134 -6.31 12.55 -37.10
C LYS A 134 -6.03 11.65 -38.30
N ASP A 135 -7.08 11.11 -38.92
CA ASP A 135 -6.97 10.21 -40.06
C ASP A 135 -5.94 9.09 -39.83
N ALA A 136 -5.92 8.52 -38.62
CA ALA A 136 -4.95 7.51 -38.21
C ALA A 136 -5.37 6.08 -38.60
N ILE A 137 -6.52 5.89 -39.26
CA ILE A 137 -7.00 4.57 -39.67
C ILE A 137 -6.58 4.28 -41.11
N ARG A 138 -5.99 3.11 -41.32
CA ARG A 138 -5.64 2.52 -42.63
C ARG A 138 -6.36 1.19 -42.79
N PHE A 139 -6.35 0.64 -44.01
CA PHE A 139 -6.97 -0.67 -44.29
C PHE A 139 -5.93 -1.62 -44.89
N ARG A 140 -5.91 -2.85 -44.37
CA ARG A 140 -5.09 -3.94 -44.91
C ARG A 140 -5.70 -4.46 -46.21
N LYS A 141 -4.94 -5.27 -46.96
CA LYS A 141 -5.41 -5.91 -48.21
C LYS A 141 -6.68 -6.74 -48.03
N ASN A 142 -6.88 -7.33 -46.85
CA ASN A 142 -8.06 -8.12 -46.51
C ASN A 142 -9.26 -7.26 -46.03
N GLY A 143 -9.18 -5.93 -46.12
CA GLY A 143 -10.24 -5.00 -45.72
C GLY A 143 -10.29 -4.67 -44.23
N GLN A 144 -9.48 -5.31 -43.38
CA GLN A 144 -9.45 -5.00 -41.94
C GLN A 144 -8.78 -3.65 -41.67
N ALA A 145 -9.30 -2.92 -40.70
CA ALA A 145 -8.70 -1.69 -40.24
C ALA A 145 -7.33 -1.96 -39.56
N LYS A 146 -6.42 -0.99 -39.66
CA LYS A 146 -5.15 -0.92 -38.93
C LYS A 146 -5.01 0.51 -38.43
N ILE A 147 -4.60 0.67 -37.17
CA ILE A 147 -4.26 2.00 -36.64
C ILE A 147 -2.80 2.30 -36.99
N ASP A 148 -2.57 3.49 -37.52
CA ASP A 148 -1.26 4.11 -37.65
C ASP A 148 -0.95 4.82 -36.33
N HIS A 149 -0.04 4.23 -35.55
CA HIS A 149 0.25 4.69 -34.19
C HIS A 149 1.02 6.01 -34.16
N ASP A 150 1.76 6.34 -35.22
CA ASP A 150 2.48 7.61 -35.33
C ASP A 150 1.52 8.80 -35.47
N ALA A 151 0.36 8.59 -36.08
CA ALA A 151 -0.69 9.60 -36.22
C ALA A 151 -1.73 9.57 -35.08
N CYS A 152 -1.81 8.47 -34.33
CA CYS A 152 -2.87 8.24 -33.35
C CYS A 152 -2.65 9.03 -32.04
N ILE A 153 -3.58 9.94 -31.72
CA ILE A 153 -3.57 10.69 -30.44
C ILE A 153 -4.30 9.96 -29.30
N SER A 154 -4.63 8.67 -29.47
CA SER A 154 -5.27 7.85 -28.43
C SER A 154 -6.59 8.42 -27.87
N CYS A 155 -7.43 9.03 -28.71
CA CYS A 155 -8.68 9.65 -28.28
C CYS A 155 -9.85 8.68 -28.07
N GLY A 156 -9.70 7.39 -28.44
CA GLY A 156 -10.71 6.36 -28.22
C GLY A 156 -11.97 6.41 -29.08
N LYS A 157 -12.13 7.40 -29.96
CA LYS A 157 -13.31 7.50 -30.85
C LYS A 157 -13.48 6.27 -31.76
N CYS A 158 -12.37 5.71 -32.26
CA CYS A 158 -12.41 4.49 -33.07
C CYS A 158 -12.92 3.28 -32.26
N HIS A 159 -12.50 3.14 -31.01
CA HIS A 159 -12.95 2.10 -30.09
C HIS A 159 -14.45 2.24 -29.80
N GLN A 160 -14.91 3.43 -29.43
CA GLN A 160 -16.33 3.70 -29.12
C GLN A 160 -17.25 3.52 -30.33
N SER A 161 -16.78 3.87 -31.53
CA SER A 161 -17.57 3.77 -32.77
C SER A 161 -17.57 2.39 -33.43
N CYS A 162 -16.78 1.43 -32.93
CA CYS A 162 -16.70 0.11 -33.54
C CYS A 162 -17.86 -0.78 -33.06
N PRO A 163 -18.86 -1.10 -33.92
CA PRO A 163 -20.01 -1.89 -33.50
C PRO A 163 -19.66 -3.36 -33.19
N TYR A 164 -18.51 -3.83 -33.68
CA TYR A 164 -18.02 -5.19 -33.45
C TYR A 164 -17.11 -5.28 -32.22
N HIS A 165 -16.85 -4.18 -31.51
CA HIS A 165 -15.86 -4.10 -30.44
C HIS A 165 -14.49 -4.69 -30.83
N ALA A 166 -14.13 -4.56 -32.12
CA ALA A 166 -12.93 -5.16 -32.68
C ALA A 166 -11.65 -4.35 -32.40
N ILE A 167 -11.79 -3.14 -31.87
CA ILE A 167 -10.67 -2.28 -31.46
C ILE A 167 -10.62 -2.38 -29.94
N VAL A 168 -9.49 -2.83 -29.38
CA VAL A 168 -9.34 -3.01 -27.93
C VAL A 168 -8.47 -1.91 -27.36
N PHE A 169 -8.78 -1.47 -26.14
CA PHE A 169 -7.89 -0.63 -25.37
C PHE A 169 -6.87 -1.51 -24.64
N ILE A 170 -5.58 -1.25 -24.80
CA ILE A 170 -4.52 -1.99 -24.09
C ILE A 170 -4.00 -1.08 -22.96
N PRO A 171 -4.49 -1.27 -21.72
CA PRO A 171 -3.99 -0.50 -20.59
C PRO A 171 -2.56 -0.91 -20.24
N VAL A 172 -1.78 0.03 -19.70
CA VAL A 172 -0.62 -0.29 -18.86
C VAL A 172 -1.10 -0.24 -17.40
N PRO A 173 -1.37 -1.39 -16.74
CA PRO A 173 -2.13 -1.40 -15.49
C PRO A 173 -1.50 -0.61 -14.35
N CYS A 174 -0.17 -0.63 -14.23
CA CYS A 174 0.56 0.13 -13.20
C CYS A 174 0.45 1.65 -13.42
N GLU A 175 0.58 2.12 -14.67
CA GLU A 175 0.43 3.54 -15.02
C GLU A 175 -1.01 4.03 -14.79
N GLU A 176 -2.01 3.26 -15.25
CA GLU A 176 -3.43 3.62 -15.09
C GLU A 176 -3.89 3.63 -13.62
N ALA A 177 -3.35 2.72 -12.81
CA ALA A 177 -3.62 2.69 -11.38
C ALA A 177 -2.99 3.89 -10.63
N CYS A 178 -1.97 4.55 -11.21
CA CYS A 178 -1.28 5.66 -10.57
C CYS A 178 -2.07 6.97 -10.70
N PRO A 179 -2.62 7.52 -9.60
CA PRO A 179 -3.52 8.68 -9.68
C PRO A 179 -2.78 9.99 -10.00
N VAL A 180 -1.46 10.01 -9.79
CA VAL A 180 -0.58 11.17 -9.97
C VAL A 180 0.39 11.01 -11.15
N LYS A 181 0.23 9.94 -11.96
CA LYS A 181 1.09 9.64 -13.13
C LYS A 181 2.59 9.66 -12.80
N ALA A 182 2.95 9.01 -11.69
CA ALA A 182 4.34 8.86 -11.26
C ALA A 182 5.05 7.66 -11.92
N ILE A 183 4.36 6.85 -12.72
CA ILE A 183 4.96 5.70 -13.41
C ILE A 183 5.07 6.02 -14.89
N SER A 184 6.26 5.82 -15.46
CA SER A 184 6.55 6.01 -16.88
C SER A 184 7.73 5.14 -17.28
N LYS A 185 7.90 4.91 -18.58
CA LYS A 185 9.05 4.18 -19.10
C LYS A 185 10.35 4.99 -18.97
N ASP A 186 11.43 4.28 -18.69
CA ASP A 186 12.80 4.77 -18.81
C ASP A 186 13.35 4.63 -20.24
N GLU A 187 14.64 4.89 -20.43
CA GLU A 187 15.35 4.77 -21.72
C GLU A 187 15.42 3.33 -22.26
N ASN A 188 15.31 2.33 -21.38
CA ASN A 188 15.32 0.90 -21.72
C ASN A 188 13.90 0.34 -21.95
N GLY A 189 12.87 1.18 -21.80
CA GLY A 189 11.47 0.81 -21.97
C GLY A 189 10.89 0.05 -20.78
N ILE A 190 11.58 0.04 -19.63
CA ILE A 190 11.13 -0.52 -18.36
C ILE A 190 10.34 0.54 -17.61
N GLU A 191 9.24 0.15 -16.96
CA GLU A 191 8.49 1.10 -16.15
C GLU A 191 9.29 1.49 -14.88
N HIS A 192 9.42 2.80 -14.64
CA HIS A 192 10.11 3.38 -13.50
C HIS A 192 9.15 4.25 -12.68
N ILE A 193 9.38 4.32 -11.35
CA ILE A 193 8.59 5.14 -10.42
C ILE A 193 9.34 6.45 -10.16
N ASP A 194 8.77 7.57 -10.62
CA ASP A 194 9.25 8.92 -10.33
C ASP A 194 8.93 9.30 -8.88
N GLU A 195 9.94 9.19 -8.01
CA GLU A 195 9.88 9.51 -6.59
C GLU A 195 9.45 10.97 -6.31
N SER A 196 9.75 11.91 -7.22
CA SER A 196 9.34 13.32 -7.09
C SER A 196 7.82 13.51 -7.19
N LYS A 197 7.13 12.58 -7.86
CA LYS A 197 5.67 12.57 -8.04
C LYS A 197 4.98 11.54 -7.17
N CYS A 198 5.63 10.43 -6.84
CA CYS A 198 5.00 9.32 -6.13
C CYS A 198 4.44 9.75 -4.76
N ILE A 199 3.22 9.31 -4.44
CA ILE A 199 2.58 9.52 -3.12
C ILE A 199 2.54 8.22 -2.29
N TYR A 200 3.23 7.18 -2.74
CA TYR A 200 3.36 5.87 -2.08
C TYR A 200 2.05 5.18 -1.70
N CYS A 201 0.95 5.42 -2.43
CA CYS A 201 -0.34 4.80 -2.12
C CYS A 201 -0.41 3.29 -2.39
N GLY A 202 0.60 2.72 -3.05
CA GLY A 202 0.72 1.28 -3.31
C GLY A 202 -0.30 0.71 -4.29
N LYS A 203 -1.15 1.50 -4.94
CA LYS A 203 -2.14 1.01 -5.92
C LYS A 203 -1.50 0.22 -7.07
N CYS A 204 -0.32 0.65 -7.51
CA CYS A 204 0.42 0.00 -8.59
C CYS A 204 0.96 -1.39 -8.20
N LEU A 205 1.20 -1.63 -6.90
CA LEU A 205 1.72 -2.89 -6.33
C LEU A 205 0.83 -4.08 -6.74
N ASN A 206 -0.49 -3.92 -6.53
CA ASN A 206 -1.48 -4.97 -6.83
C ASN A 206 -2.06 -4.86 -8.24
N ALA A 207 -1.83 -3.75 -8.95
CA ALA A 207 -2.31 -3.56 -10.31
C ALA A 207 -1.42 -4.25 -11.36
N CYS A 208 -0.12 -4.39 -11.10
CA CYS A 208 0.81 -5.01 -12.05
C CYS A 208 0.57 -6.53 -12.15
N PRO A 209 0.07 -7.06 -13.29
CA PRO A 209 -0.24 -8.49 -13.40
C PRO A 209 1.02 -9.37 -13.44
N PHE A 210 2.18 -8.79 -13.75
CA PHE A 210 3.46 -9.49 -13.76
C PHE A 210 4.10 -9.58 -12.36
N GLY A 211 3.54 -8.84 -11.40
CA GLY A 211 4.12 -8.67 -10.07
C GLY A 211 5.55 -8.16 -10.18
N ALA A 212 5.74 -7.05 -10.90
CA ALA A 212 7.05 -6.42 -11.08
C ALA A 212 7.30 -5.29 -10.07
N ILE A 213 6.26 -4.77 -9.43
CA ILE A 213 6.38 -3.70 -8.44
C ILE A 213 6.39 -4.32 -7.06
N PHE A 214 7.33 -3.91 -6.22
CA PHE A 214 7.49 -4.40 -4.84
C PHE A 214 7.66 -3.22 -3.89
N GLU A 215 7.30 -3.46 -2.63
CA GLU A 215 7.78 -2.65 -1.51
C GLU A 215 9.14 -3.15 -1.05
N ILE A 216 10.02 -2.24 -0.67
CA ILE A 216 11.33 -2.57 -0.11
C ILE A 216 11.12 -2.92 1.36
N SER A 217 11.33 -4.19 1.70
CA SER A 217 11.03 -4.78 3.00
C SER A 217 11.99 -4.31 4.10
N GLN A 218 11.47 -4.31 5.33
CA GLN A 218 12.25 -4.16 6.57
C GLN A 218 12.18 -5.42 7.45
N ALA A 219 11.69 -6.54 6.90
CA ALA A 219 11.44 -7.77 7.64
C ALA A 219 12.72 -8.31 8.30
N PHE A 220 13.84 -8.35 7.58
CA PHE A 220 15.10 -8.85 8.12
C PHE A 220 15.78 -7.89 9.09
N ASP A 221 15.58 -6.58 8.96
CA ASP A 221 16.05 -5.61 9.97
C ASP A 221 15.36 -5.85 11.32
N VAL A 222 14.04 -6.09 11.29
CA VAL A 222 13.25 -6.39 12.50
C VAL A 222 13.61 -7.77 13.06
N LEU A 223 13.62 -8.81 12.21
CA LEU A 223 13.88 -10.18 12.64
C LEU A 223 15.29 -10.32 13.24
N GLU A 224 16.31 -9.75 12.59
CA GLU A 224 17.68 -9.81 13.08
C GLU A 224 17.89 -8.97 14.34
N GLY A 225 17.24 -7.80 14.44
CA GLY A 225 17.26 -7.03 15.67
C GLY A 225 16.62 -7.79 16.85
N ILE A 226 15.50 -8.49 16.64
CA ILE A 226 14.91 -9.39 17.65
C ILE A 226 15.91 -10.50 18.03
N ARG A 227 16.52 -11.17 17.05
CA ARG A 227 17.49 -12.26 17.28
C ARG A 227 18.71 -11.80 18.06
N SER A 228 19.22 -10.62 17.77
CA SER A 228 20.39 -10.02 18.44
C SER A 228 20.06 -9.46 19.83
N GLY A 229 18.81 -9.54 20.27
CA GLY A 229 18.37 -9.16 21.61
C GLY A 229 17.96 -7.68 21.74
N GLU A 230 17.77 -6.96 20.63
CA GLU A 230 17.20 -5.62 20.68
C GLU A 230 15.76 -5.68 21.20
N LYS A 231 15.45 -4.80 22.16
CA LYS A 231 14.09 -4.71 22.70
C LYS A 231 13.20 -4.03 21.67
N MET A 232 12.30 -4.78 21.04
CA MET A 232 11.37 -4.25 20.03
C MET A 232 9.92 -4.25 20.51
N ILE A 233 9.17 -3.17 20.26
CA ILE A 233 7.75 -3.04 20.60
C ILE A 233 6.94 -2.97 19.31
N ALA A 234 5.90 -3.81 19.21
CA ALA A 234 4.99 -3.76 18.07
C ALA A 234 3.85 -2.76 18.33
N ILE A 235 3.60 -1.88 17.36
CA ILE A 235 2.43 -1.00 17.35
C ILE A 235 1.49 -1.32 16.17
N PRO A 236 0.58 -2.29 16.31
CA PRO A 236 -0.32 -2.69 15.23
C PRO A 236 -1.43 -1.67 14.98
N ALA A 237 -1.66 -1.37 13.70
CA ALA A 237 -2.70 -0.48 13.22
C ALA A 237 -4.11 -1.01 13.54
N PRO A 238 -5.12 -0.14 13.71
CA PRO A 238 -6.50 -0.55 14.03
C PRO A 238 -7.11 -1.56 13.06
N SER A 239 -6.68 -1.55 11.80
CA SER A 239 -7.18 -2.45 10.76
C SER A 239 -6.83 -3.92 10.99
N ILE A 240 -5.97 -4.25 11.95
CA ILE A 240 -5.64 -5.64 12.38
C ILE A 240 -6.89 -6.47 12.67
N LEU A 241 -7.96 -5.83 13.17
CA LEU A 241 -9.26 -6.46 13.47
C LEU A 241 -9.92 -7.14 12.28
N GLY A 242 -9.57 -6.75 11.05
CA GLY A 242 -10.09 -7.38 9.84
C GLY A 242 -9.03 -8.09 9.01
N GLN A 243 -7.84 -8.37 9.56
CA GLN A 243 -6.75 -8.99 8.80
C GLN A 243 -6.67 -10.50 8.99
N PHE A 244 -6.75 -10.99 10.22
CA PHE A 244 -6.51 -12.39 10.56
C PHE A 244 -7.79 -13.04 11.06
N ASN A 245 -8.07 -14.27 10.63
CA ASN A 245 -9.28 -15.01 10.99
C ASN A 245 -9.17 -15.67 12.39
N THR A 246 -8.80 -14.89 13.40
CA THR A 246 -8.65 -15.30 14.80
C THR A 246 -8.94 -14.10 15.72
N SER A 247 -8.87 -14.28 17.04
CA SER A 247 -9.01 -13.17 17.99
C SER A 247 -7.79 -12.25 17.94
N ILE A 248 -7.98 -10.97 18.25
CA ILE A 248 -6.90 -9.99 18.23
C ILE A 248 -5.82 -10.33 19.27
N GLU A 249 -6.21 -10.88 20.42
CA GLU A 249 -5.31 -11.31 21.49
C GLU A 249 -4.42 -12.47 21.04
N ALA A 250 -4.93 -13.39 20.21
CA ALA A 250 -4.14 -14.46 19.62
C ALA A 250 -3.09 -13.92 18.64
N VAL A 251 -3.44 -12.88 17.85
CA VAL A 251 -2.47 -12.19 17.00
C VAL A 251 -1.40 -11.48 17.84
N TYR A 252 -1.78 -10.85 18.95
CA TYR A 252 -0.82 -10.25 19.87
C TYR A 252 0.08 -11.30 20.52
N GLY A 253 -0.47 -12.45 20.89
CA GLY A 253 0.28 -13.63 21.31
C GLY A 253 1.31 -14.07 20.28
N ALA A 254 0.94 -14.07 19.00
CA ALA A 254 1.84 -14.39 17.90
C ALA A 254 3.00 -13.38 17.76
N LEU A 255 2.73 -12.08 17.96
CA LEU A 255 3.78 -11.05 18.01
C LEU A 255 4.74 -11.28 19.17
N ARG A 256 4.24 -11.68 20.34
CA ARG A 256 5.06 -12.06 21.50
C ARG A 256 5.91 -13.29 21.20
N GLN A 257 5.33 -14.31 20.57
CA GLN A 257 6.02 -15.53 20.17
C GLN A 257 7.09 -15.27 19.10
N MET A 258 6.87 -14.31 18.19
CA MET A 258 7.86 -13.83 17.23
C MET A 258 9.05 -13.15 17.91
N GLY A 259 8.88 -12.64 19.13
CA GLY A 259 9.95 -12.06 19.96
C GLY A 259 9.78 -10.57 20.29
N PHE A 260 8.66 -9.94 19.93
CA PHE A 260 8.38 -8.57 20.37
C PHE A 260 8.22 -8.50 21.89
N ALA A 261 8.85 -7.51 22.51
CA ALA A 261 8.94 -7.30 23.95
C ALA A 261 7.69 -6.66 24.57
N ASP A 262 6.84 -6.00 23.80
CA ASP A 262 5.46 -5.63 24.17
C ASP A 262 4.63 -5.32 22.90
N VAL A 263 3.32 -5.16 23.08
CA VAL A 263 2.39 -4.70 22.04
C VAL A 263 1.59 -3.50 22.55
N VAL A 264 1.59 -2.40 21.80
CA VAL A 264 0.80 -1.19 22.11
C VAL A 264 -0.12 -0.88 20.94
N GLU A 265 -1.43 -0.87 21.15
CA GLU A 265 -2.39 -0.62 20.07
C GLU A 265 -2.25 0.80 19.51
N VAL A 266 -2.20 0.92 18.18
CA VAL A 266 -2.27 2.23 17.52
C VAL A 266 -3.64 2.89 17.73
N ALA A 267 -4.67 2.12 18.07
CA ALA A 267 -5.97 2.65 18.49
C ALA A 267 -5.84 3.56 19.73
N GLN A 268 -4.90 3.30 20.64
CA GLN A 268 -4.65 4.19 21.76
C GLN A 268 -4.18 5.57 21.28
N GLY A 269 -3.21 5.61 20.36
CA GLY A 269 -2.77 6.87 19.74
C GLY A 269 -3.82 7.54 18.84
N ALA A 270 -4.77 6.77 18.31
CA ALA A 270 -5.92 7.33 17.60
C ALA A 270 -6.82 8.14 18.56
N MET A 271 -6.89 7.77 19.84
CA MET A 271 -7.67 8.56 20.80
C MET A 271 -7.08 9.94 21.04
N ASP A 272 -5.75 10.04 21.11
CA ASP A 272 -5.05 11.33 21.19
C ASP A 272 -5.20 12.13 19.89
N THR A 273 -5.19 11.45 18.74
CA THR A 273 -5.46 12.09 17.45
C THR A 273 -6.84 12.72 17.45
N VAL A 274 -7.87 11.99 17.90
CA VAL A 274 -9.25 12.50 17.96
C VAL A 274 -9.35 13.73 18.86
N SER A 275 -8.76 13.69 20.06
CA SER A 275 -8.89 14.79 21.02
C SER A 275 -8.23 16.08 20.51
N HIS A 276 -7.03 15.98 19.93
CA HIS A 276 -6.29 17.12 19.37
C HIS A 276 -6.94 17.64 18.07
N GLU A 277 -7.29 16.74 17.15
CA GLU A 277 -7.88 17.12 15.85
C GLU A 277 -9.28 17.72 16.03
N ALA A 278 -10.06 17.25 17.02
CA ALA A 278 -11.35 17.83 17.36
C ALA A 278 -11.21 19.24 17.98
N ALA A 279 -10.18 19.48 18.80
CA ALA A 279 -9.89 20.80 19.36
C ALA A 279 -9.44 21.77 18.27
N GLU A 280 -8.50 21.34 17.41
CA GLU A 280 -8.01 22.11 16.27
C GLU A 280 -9.14 22.45 15.29
N LEU A 281 -10.04 21.51 15.01
CA LEU A 281 -11.20 21.76 14.16
C LEU A 281 -12.06 22.92 14.69
N LYS A 282 -12.35 22.93 15.99
CA LYS A 282 -13.14 24.00 16.60
C LYS A 282 -12.44 25.34 16.47
N GLU A 283 -11.17 25.39 16.86
CA GLU A 283 -10.35 26.60 16.79
C GLU A 283 -10.33 27.17 15.36
N LYS A 284 -10.03 26.34 14.35
CA LYS A 284 -9.93 26.78 12.95
C LYS A 284 -11.27 27.29 12.42
N LEU A 285 -12.37 26.65 12.77
CA LEU A 285 -13.70 27.09 12.34
C LEU A 285 -14.11 28.40 13.04
N GLU A 286 -13.75 28.60 14.31
CA GLU A 286 -13.98 29.85 15.06
C GLU A 286 -13.13 31.01 14.52
N GLU A 287 -11.90 30.73 14.06
CA GLU A 287 -11.02 31.68 13.36
C GLU A 287 -11.53 32.05 11.95
N GLY A 288 -12.61 31.43 11.48
CA GLY A 288 -13.21 31.69 10.17
C GLY A 288 -12.60 30.89 9.02
N GLN A 289 -11.79 29.86 9.30
CA GLN A 289 -11.32 28.95 8.27
C GLN A 289 -12.52 28.19 7.66
N PRO A 290 -12.64 28.13 6.31
CA PRO A 290 -13.83 27.57 5.68
C PRO A 290 -13.99 26.06 5.88
N PHE A 291 -12.89 25.32 5.96
CA PHE A 291 -12.89 23.88 6.19
C PHE A 291 -11.53 23.40 6.71
N MET A 292 -11.49 22.19 7.24
CA MET A 292 -10.28 21.46 7.63
C MET A 292 -10.32 20.04 7.06
N THR A 293 -9.15 19.49 6.75
CA THR A 293 -8.94 18.14 6.25
C THR A 293 -8.09 17.34 7.23
N THR A 294 -8.30 16.03 7.26
CA THR A 294 -7.55 15.14 8.16
C THR A 294 -6.07 15.03 7.80
N SER A 295 -5.21 14.76 8.79
CA SER A 295 -3.75 14.63 8.60
C SER A 295 -3.21 13.19 8.59
N CYS A 296 -4.02 12.20 9.02
CA CYS A 296 -3.52 10.87 9.38
C CYS A 296 -3.12 9.95 8.20
N CYS A 297 -3.52 10.27 6.96
CA CYS A 297 -3.20 9.47 5.77
C CYS A 297 -1.90 9.96 5.10
N PRO A 298 -0.77 9.22 5.19
CA PRO A 298 0.51 9.70 4.68
C PRO A 298 0.54 9.91 3.16
N SER A 299 -0.18 9.10 2.38
CA SER A 299 -0.30 9.34 0.94
C SER A 299 -1.07 10.61 0.61
N TYR A 300 -2.02 11.03 1.45
CA TYR A 300 -2.67 12.33 1.29
C TYR A 300 -1.71 13.47 1.63
N ILE A 301 -0.92 13.35 2.70
CA ILE A 301 0.13 14.32 3.03
C ILE A 301 1.13 14.48 1.88
N GLU A 302 1.57 13.38 1.25
CA GLU A 302 2.45 13.44 0.08
C GLU A 302 1.76 14.07 -1.14
N LEU A 303 0.46 13.81 -1.35
CA LEU A 303 -0.33 14.48 -2.39
C LEU A 303 -0.35 16.00 -2.15
N VAL A 304 -0.59 16.44 -0.91
CA VAL A 304 -0.59 17.85 -0.54
C VAL A 304 0.78 18.47 -0.77
N ASN A 305 1.85 17.82 -0.34
CA ASN A 305 3.20 18.34 -0.48
C ASN A 305 3.65 18.47 -1.94
N LYS A 306 3.31 17.50 -2.80
CA LYS A 306 3.85 17.40 -4.16
C LYS A 306 2.91 17.95 -5.25
N HIS A 307 1.60 17.79 -5.09
CA HIS A 307 0.63 18.00 -6.19
C HIS A 307 -0.45 19.03 -5.90
N ILE A 308 -0.76 19.30 -4.63
CA ILE A 308 -1.74 20.32 -4.22
C ILE A 308 -1.25 21.18 -3.03
N PRO A 309 -0.11 21.89 -3.12
CA PRO A 309 0.43 22.67 -1.98
C PRO A 309 -0.52 23.70 -1.39
N GLY A 310 -1.45 24.25 -2.18
CA GLY A 310 -2.48 25.16 -1.70
C GLY A 310 -3.46 24.54 -0.69
N MET A 311 -3.45 23.21 -0.53
CA MET A 311 -4.26 22.53 0.49
C MET A 311 -3.62 22.62 1.88
N LYS A 312 -2.30 22.87 1.98
CA LYS A 312 -1.55 22.87 3.26
C LYS A 312 -2.22 23.66 4.41
N PRO A 313 -2.75 24.88 4.20
CA PRO A 313 -3.40 25.63 5.28
C PRO A 313 -4.64 24.94 5.86
N TYR A 314 -5.27 24.05 5.08
CA TYR A 314 -6.48 23.33 5.48
C TYR A 314 -6.18 21.93 6.02
N VAL A 315 -4.93 21.49 6.07
CA VAL A 315 -4.57 20.18 6.65
C VAL A 315 -4.36 20.34 8.14
N SER A 316 -5.01 19.49 8.93
CA SER A 316 -4.77 19.41 10.38
C SER A 316 -3.26 19.27 10.67
N SER A 317 -2.80 19.98 11.69
CA SER A 317 -1.43 19.88 12.21
C SER A 317 -1.26 18.74 13.23
N THR A 318 -2.37 18.10 13.62
CA THR A 318 -2.40 17.00 14.58
C THR A 318 -1.60 15.79 14.07
N GLY A 319 -0.86 15.14 14.98
CA GLY A 319 -0.10 13.92 14.67
C GLY A 319 -1.01 12.76 14.26
N SER A 320 -0.48 11.77 13.53
CA SER A 320 -1.27 10.59 13.21
C SER A 320 -1.40 9.63 14.41
N PRO A 321 -2.30 8.63 14.35
CA PRO A 321 -2.36 7.60 15.39
C PRO A 321 -1.03 6.88 15.63
N MET A 322 -0.23 6.67 14.58
CA MET A 322 1.09 6.03 14.70
C MET A 322 2.06 6.92 15.49
N TYR A 323 2.03 8.23 15.25
CA TYR A 323 2.86 9.22 15.93
C TYR A 323 2.61 9.21 17.45
N TYR A 324 1.35 9.25 17.87
CA TYR A 324 1.01 9.21 19.30
C TYR A 324 1.28 7.83 19.91
N ALA A 325 0.92 6.74 19.23
CA ALA A 325 1.18 5.39 19.73
C ALA A 325 2.68 5.10 19.92
N ALA A 326 3.54 5.63 19.05
CA ALA A 326 4.99 5.50 19.19
C ALA A 326 5.51 6.22 20.45
N ARG A 327 4.98 7.41 20.78
CA ARG A 327 5.33 8.14 22.01
C ARG A 327 4.87 7.40 23.26
N ILE A 328 3.64 6.89 23.26
CA ILE A 328 3.12 6.04 24.34
C ILE A 328 4.01 4.81 24.55
N ALA A 329 4.46 4.18 23.46
CA ALA A 329 5.37 3.04 23.53
C ALA A 329 6.76 3.44 24.08
N LYS A 330 7.30 4.59 23.67
CA LYS A 330 8.58 5.13 24.18
C LYS A 330 8.50 5.55 25.65
N GLU A 331 7.38 6.08 26.12
CA GLU A 331 7.19 6.40 27.54
C GLU A 331 7.25 5.14 28.41
N ARG A 332 6.65 4.03 27.95
CA ARG A 332 6.71 2.73 28.64
C ARG A 332 8.06 2.04 28.47
N HIS A 333 8.71 2.25 27.33
CA HIS A 333 9.94 1.58 26.94
C HIS A 333 10.92 2.54 26.25
N PRO A 334 11.63 3.40 27.02
CA PRO A 334 12.48 4.46 26.47
C PRO A 334 13.55 3.97 25.49
N ASP A 335 14.20 2.85 25.81
CA ASP A 335 15.31 2.30 25.03
C ASP A 335 14.87 1.34 23.92
N ALA A 336 13.57 1.08 23.77
CA ALA A 336 13.08 0.09 22.84
C ALA A 336 12.94 0.63 21.42
N LYS A 337 13.15 -0.24 20.42
CA LYS A 337 12.85 0.04 19.02
C LYS A 337 11.37 -0.14 18.76
N ILE A 338 10.76 0.78 18.03
CA ILE A 338 9.32 0.77 17.76
C ILE A 338 9.07 0.30 16.33
N VAL A 339 8.23 -0.72 16.19
CA VAL A 339 7.87 -1.30 14.90
C VAL A 339 6.38 -1.14 14.67
N PHE A 340 6.00 -0.28 13.73
CA PHE A 340 4.61 -0.17 13.31
C PHE A 340 4.24 -1.31 12.37
N ILE A 341 3.05 -1.88 12.57
CA ILE A 341 2.54 -2.97 11.75
C ILE A 341 1.20 -2.55 11.16
N GLY A 342 1.10 -2.46 9.83
CA GLY A 342 -0.14 -1.97 9.21
C GLY A 342 -0.30 -2.27 7.71
N PRO A 343 -1.38 -1.80 7.09
CA PRO A 343 -1.71 -2.16 5.70
C PRO A 343 -1.09 -1.20 4.66
N CYS A 344 -0.24 -0.26 5.08
CA CYS A 344 0.13 0.90 4.27
C CYS A 344 1.65 1.06 4.13
N VAL A 345 2.15 1.01 2.90
CA VAL A 345 3.57 1.27 2.58
C VAL A 345 3.98 2.72 2.79
N ALA A 346 3.06 3.68 2.58
CA ALA A 346 3.34 5.10 2.76
C ALA A 346 3.69 5.47 4.21
N LYS A 347 3.33 4.64 5.20
CA LYS A 347 3.75 4.83 6.61
C LYS A 347 5.27 4.80 6.76
N ARG A 348 6.01 4.14 5.86
CA ARG A 348 7.48 4.21 5.79
C ARG A 348 7.97 5.64 5.55
N LYS A 349 7.26 6.46 4.75
CA LYS A 349 7.63 7.88 4.54
C LYS A 349 7.32 8.74 5.78
N GLU A 350 6.26 8.40 6.50
CA GLU A 350 5.88 9.09 7.73
C GLU A 350 6.85 8.77 8.87
N ALA A 351 7.22 7.50 9.06
CA ALA A 351 8.20 7.09 10.07
C ALA A 351 9.56 7.77 9.88
N ARG A 352 9.98 8.05 8.64
CA ARG A 352 11.20 8.85 8.40
C ARG A 352 11.17 10.27 8.94
N ARG A 353 9.97 10.80 9.21
CA ARG A 353 9.77 12.14 9.81
C ARG A 353 9.58 12.07 11.33
N ASP A 354 9.54 10.87 11.92
CA ASP A 354 9.30 10.66 13.35
C ASP A 354 10.38 9.77 13.95
N GLU A 355 11.23 10.36 14.78
CA GLU A 355 12.34 9.69 15.46
C GLU A 355 11.88 8.56 16.40
N CYS A 356 10.60 8.53 16.78
CA CYS A 356 10.07 7.50 17.66
C CYS A 356 9.79 6.16 16.95
N VAL A 357 9.68 6.14 15.62
CA VAL A 357 9.32 4.93 14.84
C VAL A 357 10.53 4.44 14.05
N ASP A 358 11.05 3.26 14.40
CA ASP A 358 12.27 2.72 13.80
C ASP A 358 12.00 1.92 12.52
N TYR A 359 10.95 1.09 12.52
CA TYR A 359 10.64 0.18 11.40
C TYR A 359 9.14 0.09 11.11
N ILE A 360 8.82 -0.28 9.87
CA ILE A 360 7.46 -0.58 9.40
C ILE A 360 7.43 -2.00 8.84
N LEU A 361 6.46 -2.79 9.31
CA LEU A 361 6.07 -4.05 8.69
C LEU A 361 4.65 -3.93 8.15
N THR A 362 4.39 -4.55 7.00
CA THR A 362 3.03 -4.66 6.48
C THR A 362 2.31 -5.90 7.01
N PHE A 363 0.98 -5.93 6.95
CA PHE A 363 0.24 -7.14 7.33
C PHE A 363 0.50 -8.31 6.36
N GLU A 364 0.77 -8.03 5.09
CA GLU A 364 1.23 -9.03 4.11
C GLU A 364 2.60 -9.61 4.52
N GLU A 365 3.56 -8.75 4.89
CA GLU A 365 4.86 -9.18 5.42
C GLU A 365 4.70 -10.00 6.69
N MET A 366 3.88 -9.53 7.64
CA MET A 366 3.65 -10.22 8.93
C MET A 366 3.05 -11.61 8.74
N ALA A 367 2.07 -11.77 7.84
CA ALA A 367 1.50 -13.07 7.54
C ALA A 367 2.56 -14.04 6.96
N SER A 368 3.45 -13.53 6.11
CA SER A 368 4.55 -14.31 5.54
C SER A 368 5.57 -14.71 6.61
N ILE A 369 5.86 -13.81 7.55
CA ILE A 369 6.75 -14.06 8.68
C ILE A 369 6.17 -15.14 9.60
N PHE A 370 4.88 -15.07 9.95
CA PHE A 370 4.24 -16.11 10.76
C PHE A 370 4.32 -17.48 10.10
N GLU A 371 4.07 -17.58 8.79
CA GLU A 371 4.24 -18.84 8.05
C GLU A 371 5.69 -19.32 8.07
N GLY A 372 6.66 -18.45 7.77
CA GLY A 372 8.08 -18.82 7.76
C GLY A 372 8.64 -19.19 9.14
N LEU A 373 8.05 -18.68 10.22
CA LEU A 373 8.39 -19.02 11.60
C LEU A 373 7.64 -20.24 12.15
N ASP A 374 6.70 -20.81 11.38
CA ASP A 374 5.77 -21.86 11.81
C ASP A 374 4.88 -21.46 12.99
N ILE A 375 4.49 -20.18 13.10
CA ILE A 375 3.58 -19.69 14.13
C ILE A 375 2.13 -19.92 13.70
N GLN A 376 1.44 -20.82 14.40
CA GLN A 376 0.03 -21.12 14.16
C GLN A 376 -0.84 -20.23 15.06
N LEU A 377 -1.55 -19.26 14.46
CA LEU A 377 -2.31 -18.24 15.18
C LEU A 377 -3.40 -18.81 16.10
N GLU A 378 -3.95 -19.98 15.77
CA GLU A 378 -4.99 -20.65 16.57
C GLU A 378 -4.42 -21.34 17.82
N GLN A 379 -3.10 -21.52 17.89
CA GLN A 379 -2.39 -22.20 18.97
C GLN A 379 -1.59 -21.24 19.85
N THR A 380 -1.55 -19.95 19.50
CA THR A 380 -0.81 -18.96 20.27
C THR A 380 -1.50 -18.67 21.60
N GLN A 381 -0.70 -18.45 22.64
CA GLN A 381 -1.23 -17.98 23.91
C GLN A 381 -1.75 -16.54 23.74
N PRO A 382 -3.03 -16.26 24.04
CA PRO A 382 -3.56 -14.90 23.91
C PRO A 382 -2.78 -13.91 24.77
N PHE A 383 -2.52 -12.72 24.23
CA PHE A 383 -1.92 -11.60 24.95
C PHE A 383 -2.89 -10.43 24.99
N SER A 384 -3.13 -9.91 26.20
CA SER A 384 -3.97 -8.73 26.42
C SER A 384 -3.10 -7.50 26.60
N VAL A 385 -3.48 -6.42 25.93
CA VAL A 385 -2.81 -5.12 26.10
C VAL A 385 -3.25 -4.45 27.40
N LEU A 386 -2.40 -3.56 27.91
CA LEU A 386 -2.62 -2.87 29.20
C LEU A 386 -3.77 -1.85 29.16
N TYR A 387 -4.05 -1.28 28.00
CA TYR A 387 -5.04 -0.23 27.83
C TYR A 387 -6.04 -0.62 26.76
N THR A 388 -7.32 -0.64 27.10
CA THR A 388 -8.40 -0.88 26.14
C THR A 388 -8.73 0.43 25.44
N SER A 389 -8.72 0.41 24.11
CA SER A 389 -9.10 1.59 23.31
C SER A 389 -10.58 1.55 22.94
N VAL A 390 -11.20 2.73 22.86
CA VAL A 390 -12.61 2.88 22.49
C VAL A 390 -12.89 2.37 21.08
N ARG A 391 -14.12 1.91 20.85
CA ARG A 391 -14.61 1.38 19.56
C ARG A 391 -14.34 2.33 18.40
N GLU A 392 -14.57 3.63 18.59
CA GLU A 392 -14.40 4.64 17.55
C GLU A 392 -12.93 4.80 17.10
N ALA A 393 -11.98 4.63 18.03
CA ALA A 393 -10.56 4.64 17.73
C ALA A 393 -10.16 3.44 16.87
N HIS A 394 -10.78 2.28 17.08
CA HIS A 394 -10.64 1.14 16.18
C HIS A 394 -11.28 1.39 14.81
N GLY A 395 -12.34 2.21 14.77
CA GLY A 395 -13.04 2.64 13.58
C GLY A 395 -12.17 3.39 12.55
N PHE A 396 -11.04 3.98 12.95
CA PHE A 396 -10.07 4.64 12.05
C PHE A 396 -9.63 3.78 10.86
N ALA A 397 -9.71 2.46 11.01
CA ALA A 397 -9.39 1.50 9.97
C ALA A 397 -10.24 1.66 8.70
N GLN A 398 -11.48 2.14 8.82
CA GLN A 398 -12.40 2.26 7.68
C GLN A 398 -12.63 3.71 7.27
N ALA A 399 -13.03 3.83 6.01
CA ALA A 399 -13.57 5.05 5.45
C ALA A 399 -14.71 5.64 6.31
N GLY A 400 -14.58 6.90 6.71
CA GLY A 400 -15.53 7.62 7.55
C GLY A 400 -15.27 7.41 9.04
N GLY A 401 -14.28 6.59 9.40
CA GLY A 401 -13.95 6.23 10.77
C GLY A 401 -13.38 7.38 11.59
N VAL A 402 -12.50 8.19 11.00
CA VAL A 402 -11.90 9.36 11.67
C VAL A 402 -12.98 10.41 11.93
N MET A 403 -13.77 10.71 10.90
CA MET A 403 -14.94 11.58 11.01
C MET A 403 -15.94 11.06 12.05
N GLY A 404 -16.23 9.76 12.04
CA GLY A 404 -17.13 9.12 13.00
C GLY A 404 -16.62 9.26 14.44
N ALA A 405 -15.33 9.06 14.66
CA ALA A 405 -14.72 9.18 15.97
C ALA A 405 -14.73 10.61 16.51
N ILE A 406 -14.40 11.61 15.67
CA ILE A 406 -14.48 13.03 16.07
C ILE A 406 -15.93 13.42 16.38
N LYS A 407 -16.91 12.95 15.60
CA LYS A 407 -18.33 13.20 15.88
C LYS A 407 -18.76 12.60 17.22
N ALA A 408 -18.37 11.36 17.50
CA ALA A 408 -18.67 10.70 18.77
C ALA A 408 -18.02 11.41 19.96
N TYR A 409 -16.76 11.84 19.82
CA TYR A 409 -16.04 12.59 20.85
C TYR A 409 -16.66 13.97 21.13
N LEU A 410 -17.13 14.68 20.10
CA LEU A 410 -17.75 15.99 20.23
C LEU A 410 -19.23 15.95 20.64
N GLY A 411 -19.90 14.80 20.53
CA GLY A 411 -21.31 14.64 20.87
C GLY A 411 -22.22 15.65 20.15
N GLU A 412 -23.03 16.37 20.91
CA GLU A 412 -23.97 17.37 20.36
C GLU A 412 -23.28 18.51 19.60
N GLU A 413 -22.03 18.84 19.95
CA GLU A 413 -21.29 19.89 19.26
C GLU A 413 -20.94 19.52 17.83
N ALA A 414 -20.91 18.23 17.50
CA ALA A 414 -20.69 17.74 16.15
C ALA A 414 -21.78 18.22 15.17
N LYS A 415 -22.98 18.58 15.66
CA LYS A 415 -24.07 19.12 14.84
C LYS A 415 -23.80 20.54 14.34
N LYS A 416 -22.81 21.24 14.91
CA LYS A 416 -22.44 22.61 14.53
C LYS A 416 -21.69 22.69 13.20
N PHE A 417 -21.17 21.57 12.69
CA PHE A 417 -20.42 21.55 11.44
C PHE A 417 -20.83 20.40 10.51
N SER A 418 -20.66 20.61 9.21
CA SER A 418 -20.83 19.57 8.20
C SER A 418 -19.53 18.81 7.97
N ALA A 419 -19.61 17.49 7.83
CA ALA A 419 -18.45 16.66 7.54
C ALA A 419 -18.71 15.74 6.36
N ILE A 420 -17.70 15.61 5.49
CA ILE A 420 -17.74 14.77 4.30
C ILE A 420 -16.53 13.85 4.28
N GLN A 421 -16.60 12.84 3.41
CA GLN A 421 -15.50 11.95 3.16
C GLN A 421 -15.05 12.00 1.70
N VAL A 422 -13.74 12.03 1.49
CA VAL A 422 -13.08 11.74 0.21
C VAL A 422 -12.22 10.48 0.38
N SER A 423 -12.77 9.33 -0.02
CA SER A 423 -12.02 8.07 -0.10
C SER A 423 -11.61 7.78 -1.54
N ASP A 424 -10.57 6.96 -1.71
CA ASP A 424 -9.97 6.63 -3.01
C ASP A 424 -9.38 7.84 -3.74
N LEU A 425 -8.08 8.11 -3.56
CA LEU A 425 -7.39 9.16 -4.31
C LEU A 425 -7.21 8.74 -5.77
N ASN A 426 -8.14 9.15 -6.62
CA ASN A 426 -8.15 9.00 -8.08
C ASN A 426 -8.12 10.38 -8.77
N LYS A 427 -8.05 10.41 -10.10
CA LYS A 427 -7.99 11.66 -10.89
C LYS A 427 -9.14 12.62 -10.55
N LYS A 428 -10.36 12.11 -10.31
CA LYS A 428 -11.56 12.89 -9.97
C LYS A 428 -11.46 13.49 -8.57
N ASN A 429 -11.15 12.67 -7.56
CA ASN A 429 -11.09 13.09 -6.16
C ASN A 429 -9.91 14.04 -5.90
N ILE A 430 -8.76 13.84 -6.57
CA ILE A 430 -7.66 14.82 -6.55
C ILE A 430 -8.10 16.15 -7.18
N GLY A 431 -8.87 16.10 -8.28
CA GLY A 431 -9.45 17.29 -8.89
C GLY A 431 -10.36 18.07 -7.94
N LEU A 432 -11.20 17.37 -7.18
CA LEU A 432 -12.08 17.95 -6.15
C LEU A 432 -11.26 18.67 -5.06
N LEU A 433 -10.26 17.99 -4.50
CA LEU A 433 -9.39 18.57 -3.45
C LEU A 433 -8.62 19.78 -3.99
N ARG A 434 -8.09 19.70 -5.21
CA ARG A 434 -7.41 20.82 -5.86
C ARG A 434 -8.33 22.03 -6.04
N ALA A 435 -9.59 21.81 -6.42
CA ALA A 435 -10.58 22.88 -6.56
C ALA A 435 -10.93 23.51 -5.20
N ALA A 436 -11.09 22.70 -4.16
CA ALA A 436 -11.33 23.18 -2.80
C ALA A 436 -10.17 24.05 -2.30
N ALA A 437 -8.93 23.57 -2.46
CA ALA A 437 -7.72 24.33 -2.11
C ALA A 437 -7.62 25.67 -2.85
N LYS A 438 -8.00 25.72 -4.14
CA LYS A 438 -7.93 26.94 -4.95
C LYS A 438 -9.03 27.96 -4.60
N THR A 439 -10.23 27.47 -4.28
CA THR A 439 -11.41 28.33 -4.11
C THR A 439 -11.69 28.68 -2.65
N GLY A 440 -11.08 27.97 -1.70
CA GLY A 440 -11.44 28.06 -0.28
C GLY A 440 -12.84 27.56 0.02
N LYS A 441 -13.46 26.79 -0.89
CA LYS A 441 -14.84 26.29 -0.76
C LYS A 441 -14.87 24.77 -0.86
N ALA A 442 -15.54 24.12 0.09
CA ALA A 442 -15.76 22.68 0.09
C ALA A 442 -17.21 22.34 0.43
N GLN A 443 -17.62 21.10 0.16
CA GLN A 443 -18.97 20.61 0.48
C GLN A 443 -19.18 20.31 1.97
N GLY A 444 -18.11 20.37 2.77
CA GLY A 444 -18.15 20.20 4.22
C GLY A 444 -17.08 21.05 4.90
N GLN A 445 -17.30 21.38 6.17
CA GLN A 445 -16.35 22.07 7.04
C GLN A 445 -15.26 21.14 7.58
N PHE A 446 -15.53 19.83 7.63
CA PHE A 446 -14.52 18.81 7.95
C PHE A 446 -14.48 17.73 6.85
N ILE A 447 -13.29 17.43 6.33
CA ILE A 447 -13.10 16.52 5.20
C ILE A 447 -12.14 15.41 5.61
N GLU A 448 -12.65 14.21 5.82
CA GLU A 448 -11.79 13.03 5.97
C GLU A 448 -11.25 12.61 4.60
N VAL A 449 -9.92 12.54 4.47
CA VAL A 449 -9.27 12.15 3.21
C VAL A 449 -8.47 10.86 3.39
N MET A 450 -8.85 9.83 2.64
CA MET A 450 -8.19 8.52 2.63
C MET A 450 -7.74 8.15 1.22
N ALA A 451 -6.48 7.72 1.07
CA ALA A 451 -5.92 7.35 -0.23
C ALA A 451 -6.51 6.06 -0.81
N CYS A 452 -6.84 5.11 0.05
CA CYS A 452 -7.38 3.81 -0.32
C CYS A 452 -8.91 3.85 -0.34
N GLU A 453 -9.51 3.16 -1.31
CA GLU A 453 -10.96 2.95 -1.34
C GLU A 453 -11.39 2.25 -0.05
N GLY A 454 -12.39 2.78 0.65
CA GLY A 454 -12.90 2.24 1.93
C GLY A 454 -11.95 2.30 3.13
N GLY A 455 -10.84 3.04 3.04
CA GLY A 455 -9.93 3.29 4.16
C GLY A 455 -8.78 2.29 4.27
N CYS A 456 -8.07 2.36 5.39
CA CYS A 456 -6.86 1.58 5.65
C CYS A 456 -7.09 0.06 5.64
N ILE A 457 -8.30 -0.40 5.97
CA ILE A 457 -8.67 -1.82 5.99
C ILE A 457 -8.44 -2.53 4.64
N SER A 458 -8.52 -1.78 3.54
CA SER A 458 -8.24 -2.21 2.17
C SER A 458 -6.98 -1.56 1.60
N GLY A 459 -6.01 -1.28 2.47
CA GLY A 459 -4.69 -0.79 2.07
C GLY A 459 -3.95 -1.78 1.16
N PRO A 460 -2.93 -1.29 0.42
CA PRO A 460 -2.24 -2.07 -0.61
C PRO A 460 -1.53 -3.33 -0.09
N SER A 461 -1.17 -3.36 1.19
CA SER A 461 -0.41 -4.45 1.80
C SER A 461 -1.20 -5.10 2.96
N ALA A 462 -2.53 -5.14 2.81
CA ALA A 462 -3.43 -5.90 3.66
C ALA A 462 -3.29 -7.41 3.43
N HIS A 463 -3.50 -8.23 4.47
CA HIS A 463 -3.52 -9.69 4.35
C HIS A 463 -4.89 -10.21 3.88
N ASN A 464 -5.97 -9.54 4.32
CA ASN A 464 -7.33 -9.93 3.97
C ASN A 464 -7.80 -9.19 2.71
N ASP A 465 -8.78 -9.76 1.99
CA ASP A 465 -9.40 -9.05 0.87
C ASP A 465 -10.25 -7.88 1.37
N ALA A 466 -10.47 -6.88 0.51
CA ALA A 466 -11.15 -5.66 0.90
C ALA A 466 -12.58 -5.88 1.43
N ILE A 467 -13.31 -6.88 0.92
CA ILE A 467 -14.69 -7.15 1.30
C ILE A 467 -14.71 -7.95 2.61
N GLY A 468 -13.93 -9.03 2.67
CA GLY A 468 -13.77 -9.88 3.84
C GLY A 468 -13.27 -9.09 5.05
N GLY A 469 -12.24 -8.28 4.86
CA GLY A 469 -11.64 -7.46 5.92
C GLY A 469 -12.58 -6.39 6.47
N ARG A 470 -13.35 -5.70 5.61
CA ARG A 470 -14.39 -4.75 6.07
C ARG A 470 -15.49 -5.44 6.86
N ARG A 471 -15.97 -6.59 6.38
CA ARG A 471 -17.00 -7.36 7.07
C ARG A 471 -16.54 -7.78 8.46
N GLN A 472 -15.32 -8.32 8.55
CA GLN A 472 -14.74 -8.76 9.82
C GLN A 472 -14.52 -7.58 10.77
N LEU A 473 -13.93 -6.47 10.30
CA LEU A 473 -13.77 -5.25 11.09
C LEU A 473 -15.10 -4.80 11.70
N ASN A 474 -16.17 -4.70 10.91
CA ASN A 474 -17.48 -4.28 11.39
C ASN A 474 -18.05 -5.23 12.45
N GLN A 475 -17.84 -6.54 12.30
CA GLN A 475 -18.26 -7.53 13.30
C GLN A 475 -17.49 -7.38 14.61
N GLU A 476 -16.17 -7.14 14.54
CA GLU A 476 -15.36 -6.93 15.75
C GLU A 476 -15.66 -5.59 16.44
N LEU A 477 -15.94 -4.53 15.68
CA LEU A 477 -16.32 -3.23 16.25
C LEU A 477 -17.61 -3.31 17.08
N ILE A 478 -18.59 -4.12 16.67
CA ILE A 478 -19.85 -4.31 17.43
C ILE A 478 -19.60 -4.98 18.80
N LYS A 479 -18.57 -5.82 18.91
CA LYS A 479 -18.25 -6.52 20.17
C LYS A 479 -17.59 -5.60 21.21
N ARG A 480 -17.03 -4.47 20.78
CA ARG A 480 -16.36 -3.50 21.66
C ARG A 480 -17.40 -2.62 22.36
N ARG A 481 -17.30 -2.58 23.69
CA ARG A 481 -18.25 -1.85 24.56
C ARG A 481 -17.81 -0.42 24.84
N GLU A 482 -16.52 -0.21 25.12
CA GLU A 482 -15.98 1.12 25.40
C GLU A 482 -16.19 2.05 24.20
N SER A 483 -16.78 3.21 24.47
CA SER A 483 -17.17 4.21 23.46
C SER A 483 -17.00 5.60 24.06
N TYR A 484 -16.63 6.58 23.23
CA TYR A 484 -16.60 7.99 23.66
C TYR A 484 -17.92 8.45 24.28
N GLU A 485 -19.05 7.98 23.73
CA GLU A 485 -20.40 8.35 24.19
C GLU A 485 -20.71 7.84 25.61
N GLU A 486 -20.05 6.78 26.06
CA GLU A 486 -20.22 6.20 27.39
C GLU A 486 -19.27 6.83 28.41
N THR A 487 -18.05 7.19 28.01
CA THR A 487 -17.07 7.89 28.87
C THR A 487 -17.39 9.36 29.15
N HIS A 488 -18.27 10.00 28.37
CA HIS A 488 -18.69 11.39 28.56
C HIS A 488 -20.07 11.54 29.23
N ARG A 489 -20.69 10.44 29.69
CA ARG A 489 -21.83 10.45 30.62
C ARG A 489 -21.33 10.28 32.04
#